data_AF-A0A2V8UWJ2-F1
#
_entry.id   AF-A0A2V8UWJ2-F1
#
_cell.length_a   1.000
_cell.length_b   1.000
_cell.length_c   1.000
_cell.angle_alpha   90.00
_cell.angle_beta   90.00
_cell.angle_gamma   90.00
#
_symmetry.space_group_name_H-M   'P 1'
#
loop_
_entity.id
_entity.type
_entity.pdbx_description
1 polymer ?
#
loop_
_entity_poly.entity_id
_entity_poly.type
_entity_poly.pdbx_seq_one_letter_code
_entity_poly.pdbx_strand_id
1 'polypeptide(L)'
;MDPGSDGERQPEIPGDLAPIERTAKSVDAKLIIIDPLMAFLASATNSFRDQDIRRALAPLATMSQRTRAAVLVVRHLNKNSEGNALYRGGGSIGIIGAARSGLLVPDSRFHKKQSWTNHHFLVLLDPAARHVHQGFLVR
;
A
#
# COMPACT_ATOMS: atom_id res chain seq x y z
N MET A 1 28.92 16.86 12.09
CA MET A 1 28.43 15.87 11.13
C MET A 1 26.95 16.11 11.00
N ASP A 2 26.51 16.52 9.82
CA ASP A 2 25.09 16.66 9.48
C ASP A 2 24.52 15.25 9.27
N PRO A 3 23.50 14.81 10.03
CA PRO A 3 22.93 13.47 9.89
C PRO A 3 22.11 13.25 8.60
N GLY A 4 22.19 14.16 7.62
CA GLY A 4 21.38 14.14 6.39
C GLY A 4 22.10 13.87 5.06
N SER A 5 23.41 13.56 5.04
CA SER A 5 24.16 13.47 3.77
C SER A 5 24.43 12.06 3.23
N ASP A 6 23.62 11.05 3.60
CA ASP A 6 23.53 9.81 2.83
C ASP A 6 22.41 10.03 1.81
N GLY A 7 22.76 10.23 0.53
CA GLY A 7 21.85 10.69 -0.52
C GLY A 7 20.44 10.13 -0.38
N GLU A 8 19.44 11.03 -0.30
CA GLU A 8 18.02 10.69 -0.08
C GLU A 8 17.51 9.73 -1.16
N ARG A 9 17.65 8.43 -0.93
CA ARG A 9 16.99 7.40 -1.73
C ARG A 9 15.64 7.07 -1.10
N GLN A 10 14.65 6.85 -1.95
CA GLN A 10 13.36 6.36 -1.48
C GLN A 10 13.52 4.97 -0.84
N PRO A 11 12.74 4.67 0.22
CA PRO A 11 12.68 3.33 0.78
C PRO A 11 12.19 2.31 -0.26
N GLU A 12 12.73 1.11 -0.22
CA GLU A 12 12.31 0.00 -1.07
C GLU A 12 11.64 -1.10 -0.25
N ILE A 13 10.60 -1.71 -0.80
CA ILE A 13 9.84 -2.81 -0.20
C ILE A 13 10.17 -4.08 -0.98
N PRO A 14 10.56 -5.18 -0.30
CA PRO A 14 10.59 -5.34 1.16
C PRO A 14 11.90 -4.92 1.85
N GLY A 15 12.89 -4.37 1.12
CA GLY A 15 14.27 -4.17 1.62
C GLY A 15 14.42 -3.29 2.87
N ASP A 16 13.63 -2.22 2.98
CA ASP A 16 13.74 -1.19 4.00
C ASP A 16 12.66 -1.30 5.09
N LEU A 17 12.03 -2.47 5.27
CA LEU A 17 11.00 -2.65 6.30
C LEU A 17 11.52 -2.47 7.73
N ALA A 18 12.79 -2.81 8.00
CA ALA A 18 13.38 -2.65 9.33
C ALA A 18 13.55 -1.17 9.76
N PRO A 19 14.11 -0.25 8.94
CA PRO A 19 14.12 1.17 9.27
C PRO A 19 12.71 1.78 9.32
N ILE A 20 11.78 1.36 8.44
CA ILE A 20 10.38 1.79 8.50
C ILE A 20 9.74 1.39 9.83
N GLU A 21 9.92 0.14 10.27
CA GLU A 21 9.37 -0.35 11.53
C GLU A 21 9.91 0.41 12.74
N ARG A 22 11.22 0.69 12.77
CA ARG A 22 11.84 1.47 13.85
C ARG A 22 11.24 2.87 13.93
N THR A 23 11.10 3.53 12.78
CA THR A 23 10.52 4.88 12.69
C THR A 23 9.06 4.88 13.11
N ALA A 24 8.28 3.90 12.66
CA ALA A 24 6.88 3.74 13.06
C ALA A 24 6.75 3.55 14.58
N LYS A 25 7.62 2.75 15.20
CA LYS A 25 7.62 2.56 16.66
C LYS A 25 8.04 3.81 17.43
N SER A 26 9.03 4.56 16.96
CA SER A 26 9.52 5.75 17.67
C SER A 26 8.49 6.87 17.75
N VAL A 27 7.57 6.93 16.78
CA VAL A 27 6.48 7.93 16.76
C VAL A 27 5.12 7.34 17.18
N ASP A 28 5.09 6.07 17.62
CA ASP A 28 3.87 5.31 17.91
C ASP A 28 2.82 5.40 16.77
N ALA A 29 3.29 5.29 15.53
CA ALA A 29 2.46 5.41 14.34
C ALA A 29 1.30 4.40 14.35
N LYS A 30 0.07 4.90 14.18
CA LYS A 30 -1.14 4.06 14.03
C LYS A 30 -1.49 3.77 12.58
N LEU A 31 -0.92 4.55 11.66
CA LEU A 31 -1.15 4.44 10.22
C LEU A 31 0.16 4.66 9.47
N ILE A 32 0.43 3.79 8.50
CA ILE A 32 1.54 3.90 7.55
C ILE A 32 0.92 3.92 6.16
N ILE A 33 1.20 4.97 5.38
CA ILE A 33 0.67 5.13 4.02
C ILE A 33 1.82 4.94 3.01
N ILE A 34 1.58 4.11 1.99
CA ILE A 34 2.48 3.88 0.87
C ILE A 34 1.76 4.31 -0.41
N ASP A 35 2.14 5.45 -0.98
CA ASP A 35 1.46 6.03 -2.13
C ASP A 35 2.43 6.57 -3.21
N PRO A 36 2.41 6.02 -4.43
CA PRO A 36 1.80 4.75 -4.83
C PRO A 36 2.70 3.56 -4.48
N LEU A 37 2.14 2.38 -4.18
CA LEU A 37 2.89 1.13 -3.94
C LEU A 37 4.02 0.93 -4.94
N MET A 38 3.71 1.19 -6.22
CA MET A 38 4.59 0.93 -7.34
C MET A 38 5.90 1.72 -7.28
N ALA A 39 5.92 2.89 -6.65
CA ALA A 39 7.12 3.70 -6.50
C ALA A 39 8.09 3.14 -5.45
N PHE A 40 7.60 2.31 -4.52
CA PHE A 40 8.39 1.77 -3.42
C PHE A 40 8.69 0.28 -3.57
N LEU A 41 8.25 -0.39 -4.65
CA LEU A 41 8.64 -1.78 -4.87
C LEU A 41 10.10 -1.84 -5.29
N ALA A 42 10.88 -2.72 -4.65
CA ALA A 42 12.28 -2.94 -5.03
C ALA A 42 12.38 -3.28 -6.52
N SER A 43 13.45 -2.81 -7.18
CA SER A 43 13.62 -2.97 -8.64
C SER A 43 13.57 -4.43 -9.12
N ALA A 44 13.89 -5.39 -8.25
CA ALA A 44 13.81 -6.82 -8.51
C ALA A 44 12.38 -7.40 -8.44
N THR A 45 11.39 -6.62 -8.00
CA THR A 45 9.99 -7.06 -7.83
C THR A 45 9.20 -6.78 -9.10
N ASN A 46 8.77 -7.83 -9.80
CA ASN A 46 7.84 -7.67 -10.92
C ASN A 46 6.43 -7.39 -10.41
N SER A 47 5.95 -6.15 -10.59
CA SER A 47 4.65 -5.69 -10.09
C SER A 47 3.43 -6.36 -10.72
N PHE A 48 3.60 -7.09 -11.84
CA PHE A 48 2.55 -7.83 -12.53
C PHE A 48 2.54 -9.33 -12.17
N ARG A 49 3.58 -9.84 -11.49
CA ARG A 49 3.66 -11.24 -11.09
C ARG A 49 3.11 -11.42 -9.67
N ASP A 50 2.02 -12.18 -9.55
CA ASP A 50 1.30 -12.39 -8.28
C ASP A 50 2.23 -12.90 -7.16
N GLN A 51 3.09 -13.87 -7.48
CA GLN A 51 4.05 -14.41 -6.53
C GLN A 51 5.04 -13.37 -5.99
N ASP A 52 5.48 -12.42 -6.83
CA ASP A 52 6.47 -11.42 -6.42
C ASP A 52 5.82 -10.35 -5.56
N ILE A 53 4.62 -9.89 -5.94
CA ILE A 53 3.82 -8.99 -5.11
C ILE A 53 3.52 -9.60 -3.74
N ARG A 54 3.07 -10.86 -3.68
CA ARG A 54 2.79 -11.52 -2.40
C ARG A 54 4.05 -11.64 -1.53
N ARG A 55 5.20 -11.93 -2.14
CA ARG A 55 6.48 -11.99 -1.43
C ARG A 55 6.91 -10.63 -0.89
N ALA A 56 6.65 -9.54 -1.61
CA ALA A 56 6.92 -8.18 -1.15
C ALA A 56 5.95 -7.73 -0.04
N LEU A 57 4.66 -8.06 -0.16
CA LEU A 57 3.63 -7.62 0.79
C LEU A 57 3.55 -8.47 2.07
N ALA A 58 3.93 -9.74 2.04
CA ALA A 58 3.92 -10.61 3.22
C ALA A 58 4.71 -10.03 4.41
N PRO A 59 6.01 -9.64 4.27
CA PRO A 59 6.75 -9.07 5.38
C PRO A 59 6.24 -7.69 5.81
N LEU A 60 5.63 -6.93 4.89
CA LEU A 60 4.97 -5.65 5.21
C LEU A 60 3.75 -5.89 6.12
N ALA A 61 2.95 -6.92 5.86
CA ALA A 61 1.85 -7.33 6.74
C ALA A 61 2.36 -7.85 8.09
N THR A 62 3.48 -8.57 8.12
CA THR A 62 4.10 -8.98 9.40
C THR A 62 4.63 -7.79 10.19
N MET A 63 5.17 -6.76 9.52
CA MET A 63 5.58 -5.52 10.16
C MET A 63 4.37 -4.78 10.77
N SER A 64 3.25 -4.68 10.05
CA SER A 64 2.03 -4.04 10.54
C SER A 64 1.51 -4.70 11.83
N GLN A 65 1.58 -6.03 11.93
CA GLN A 65 1.28 -6.79 13.16
C GLN A 65 2.16 -6.42 14.35
N ARG A 66 3.47 -6.25 14.12
CA ARG A 66 4.44 -5.94 15.18
C ARG A 66 4.37 -4.49 15.64
N THR A 67 4.04 -3.56 14.74
CA THR A 67 3.86 -2.14 15.07
C THR A 67 2.46 -1.84 15.59
N ARG A 68 1.48 -2.70 15.31
CA ARG A 68 0.04 -2.43 15.47
C ARG A 68 -0.44 -1.22 14.65
N ALA A 69 0.29 -0.88 13.59
CA ALA A 69 -0.11 0.16 12.66
C ALA A 69 -0.96 -0.46 11.54
N ALA A 70 -2.01 0.23 11.11
CA ALA A 70 -2.64 -0.05 9.84
C ALA A 70 -1.68 0.32 8.70
N VAL A 71 -1.51 -0.56 7.71
CA VAL A 71 -0.75 -0.23 6.49
C VAL A 71 -1.73 0.01 5.36
N LEU A 72 -1.63 1.19 4.78
CA LEU A 72 -2.50 1.69 3.73
C LEU A 72 -1.70 1.84 2.46
N VAL A 73 -2.10 1.09 1.43
CA VAL A 73 -1.37 1.05 0.17
C VAL A 73 -2.24 1.63 -0.92
N VAL A 74 -1.69 2.58 -1.67
CA VAL A 74 -2.38 3.22 -2.78
C VAL A 74 -1.83 2.66 -4.09
N ARG A 75 -2.72 2.30 -5.02
CA ARG A 75 -2.35 2.00 -6.41
C ARG A 75 -3.24 2.75 -7.37
N HIS A 76 -2.69 3.08 -8.54
CA HIS A 76 -3.46 3.67 -9.62
C HIS A 76 -4.30 2.60 -10.34
N LEU A 77 -5.37 3.03 -11.01
CA LEU A 77 -6.06 2.17 -11.96
C LEU A 77 -5.25 1.98 -13.24
N ASN A 78 -5.49 0.86 -13.92
CA ASN A 78 -5.06 0.65 -15.29
C ASN A 78 -5.94 1.45 -16.27
N LYS A 79 -5.53 1.47 -17.55
CA LYS A 79 -6.20 2.24 -18.61
C LYS A 79 -7.55 1.65 -19.03
N ASN A 80 -7.91 0.45 -18.56
CA ASN A 80 -9.17 -0.19 -18.93
C ASN A 80 -10.29 0.41 -18.08
N SER A 81 -11.26 1.04 -18.74
CA SER A 81 -12.43 1.64 -18.10
C SER A 81 -13.59 0.67 -17.92
N GLU A 82 -13.58 -0.44 -18.64
CA GLU A 82 -14.65 -1.43 -18.66
C GLU A 82 -14.38 -2.59 -17.69
N GLY A 83 -15.44 -3.24 -17.23
CA GLY A 83 -15.38 -4.41 -16.35
C GLY A 83 -15.36 -4.10 -14.85
N ASN A 84 -15.18 -5.15 -14.06
CA ASN A 84 -15.26 -5.08 -12.59
C ASN A 84 -14.10 -4.24 -12.01
N ALA A 85 -14.46 -3.27 -11.16
CA ALA A 85 -13.54 -2.36 -10.47
C ALA A 85 -12.36 -3.07 -9.78
N LEU A 86 -12.56 -4.30 -9.28
CA LEU A 86 -11.53 -5.12 -8.65
C LEU A 86 -10.33 -5.37 -9.59
N TYR A 87 -10.60 -5.59 -10.88
CA TYR A 87 -9.61 -5.89 -11.93
C TYR A 87 -9.06 -4.63 -12.60
N ARG A 88 -9.60 -3.46 -12.27
CA ARG A 88 -9.13 -2.19 -12.84
C ARG A 88 -7.93 -1.61 -12.10
N GLY A 89 -7.53 -2.16 -10.96
CA GLY A 89 -6.30 -1.74 -10.28
C GLY A 89 -5.05 -2.13 -11.07
N GLY A 90 -4.07 -1.23 -11.15
CA GLY A 90 -2.77 -1.49 -11.77
C GLY A 90 -1.95 -2.53 -11.01
N GLY A 91 -1.07 -3.22 -11.74
CA GLY A 91 -0.25 -4.32 -11.20
C GLY A 91 -1.03 -5.61 -11.02
N SER A 92 -0.47 -6.52 -10.22
CA SER A 92 -1.05 -7.84 -9.99
C SER A 92 -2.36 -7.80 -9.19
N ILE A 93 -3.27 -8.74 -9.47
CA ILE A 93 -4.43 -9.01 -8.61
C ILE A 93 -4.02 -9.45 -7.19
N GLY A 94 -2.80 -9.97 -7.02
CA GLY A 94 -2.24 -10.32 -5.73
C GLY A 94 -2.19 -9.17 -4.73
N ILE A 95 -2.19 -7.92 -5.19
CA ILE A 95 -2.24 -6.75 -4.30
C ILE A 95 -3.58 -6.72 -3.54
N ILE A 96 -4.70 -6.79 -4.25
CA ILE A 96 -6.03 -6.82 -3.63
C ILE A 96 -6.33 -8.17 -2.98
N GLY A 97 -5.76 -9.26 -3.51
CA GLY A 97 -5.85 -10.58 -2.89
C GLY A 97 -5.03 -10.74 -1.60
N ALA A 98 -4.12 -9.81 -1.29
CA ALA A 98 -3.42 -9.74 0.00
C ALA A 98 -4.08 -8.73 0.96
N ALA A 99 -4.92 -7.84 0.43
CA ALA A 99 -5.66 -6.84 1.18
C ALA A 99 -6.77 -7.47 2.02
N ARG A 100 -7.11 -6.82 3.14
CA ARG A 100 -8.35 -7.13 3.88
C ARG A 100 -9.55 -6.36 3.38
N SER A 101 -9.31 -5.16 2.86
CA SER A 101 -10.33 -4.31 2.25
C SER A 101 -9.74 -3.56 1.06
N GLY A 102 -10.61 -3.25 0.11
CA GLY A 102 -10.32 -2.45 -1.07
C GLY A 102 -11.32 -1.32 -1.21
N LEU A 103 -10.86 -0.08 -1.32
CA LEU A 103 -11.72 1.06 -1.66
C LEU A 103 -11.32 1.62 -3.01
N LEU A 104 -12.31 1.94 -3.84
CA LEU A 104 -12.12 2.68 -5.07
C LEU A 104 -12.59 4.12 -4.86
N VAL A 105 -11.70 5.08 -5.08
CA VAL A 105 -12.05 6.51 -5.08
C VAL A 105 -12.03 7.02 -6.53
N PRO A 106 -13.19 7.13 -7.20
CA PRO A 106 -13.27 7.78 -8.49
C PRO A 106 -13.23 9.31 -8.33
N ASP A 107 -12.56 10.01 -9.26
CA ASP A 107 -12.63 11.48 -9.32
C ASP A 107 -14.07 11.87 -9.73
N SER A 108 -14.68 12.80 -8.99
CA SER A 108 -16.06 13.25 -9.21
C SER A 108 -16.20 14.25 -10.37
N ARG A 109 -15.10 14.70 -10.99
CA ARG A 109 -15.10 15.61 -12.16
C ARG A 109 -15.39 14.89 -13.48
N PHE A 110 -16.46 14.10 -13.55
CA PHE A 110 -16.97 13.53 -14.80
C PHE A 110 -17.64 14.61 -15.69
N HIS A 111 -16.89 15.61 -16.11
CA HIS A 111 -17.22 16.44 -17.25
C HIS A 111 -15.93 16.90 -17.95
N LYS A 112 -15.73 16.36 -19.16
CA LYS A 112 -14.67 16.63 -20.15
C LYS A 112 -13.38 15.80 -20.06
N LYS A 113 -13.16 15.11 -21.18
CA LYS A 113 -11.95 14.56 -21.78
C LYS A 113 -10.63 15.05 -21.14
N GLN A 114 -9.82 14.07 -20.70
CA GLN A 114 -8.37 14.11 -20.47
C GLN A 114 -7.85 14.60 -19.10
N SER A 115 -7.78 13.67 -18.13
CA SER A 115 -6.63 13.53 -17.19
C SER A 115 -6.73 12.20 -16.43
N TRP A 116 -6.26 11.11 -17.05
CA TRP A 116 -6.35 9.74 -16.54
C TRP A 116 -5.23 9.40 -15.53
N THR A 117 -5.12 10.14 -14.42
CA THR A 117 -4.02 9.94 -13.45
C THR A 117 -4.44 9.77 -11.99
N ASN A 118 -5.68 10.10 -11.60
CA ASN A 118 -6.02 10.27 -10.19
C ASN A 118 -7.18 9.37 -9.73
N HIS A 119 -7.10 8.06 -10.00
CA HIS A 119 -8.01 7.09 -9.39
C HIS A 119 -7.21 6.17 -8.48
N HIS A 120 -7.51 6.23 -7.19
CA HIS A 120 -6.77 5.54 -6.14
C HIS A 120 -7.57 4.33 -5.68
N PHE A 121 -6.91 3.17 -5.71
CA PHE A 121 -7.40 1.98 -5.06
C PHE A 121 -6.63 1.80 -3.76
N LEU A 122 -7.37 1.85 -2.65
CA LEU A 122 -6.84 1.83 -1.30
C LEU A 122 -6.88 0.40 -0.75
N VAL A 123 -5.73 -0.11 -0.33
CA VAL A 123 -5.55 -1.46 0.20
C VAL A 123 -5.12 -1.37 1.66
N LEU A 124 -5.96 -1.91 2.55
CA LEU A 124 -5.63 -2.00 3.97
C LEU A 124 -5.00 -3.37 4.28
N LEU A 125 -3.78 -3.35 4.80
CA LEU A 125 -3.10 -4.47 5.43
C LEU A 125 -3.13 -4.22 6.95
N ASP A 126 -4.22 -4.63 7.60
CA ASP A 126 -4.40 -4.42 9.04
C ASP A 126 -3.73 -5.56 9.85
N PRO A 127 -3.23 -5.28 11.08
CA PRO A 127 -2.75 -6.28 12.03
C PRO A 127 -3.80 -7.21 12.65
N ALA A 128 -5.07 -6.83 12.79
CA ALA A 128 -6.02 -7.54 13.67
C ALA A 128 -6.80 -8.68 12.97
N ALA A 129 -6.22 -9.88 12.88
CA ALA A 129 -6.99 -11.09 12.58
C ALA A 129 -6.98 -12.05 13.78
N ARG A 130 -7.25 -11.57 15.00
CA ARG A 130 -7.63 -12.42 16.16
C ARG A 130 -8.57 -11.66 17.12
N HIS A 131 -9.80 -12.17 17.24
CA HIS A 131 -10.85 -11.99 18.27
C HIS A 131 -11.75 -10.73 18.30
N VAL A 132 -12.98 -10.97 17.84
CA VAL A 132 -14.34 -10.55 18.28
C VAL A 132 -14.47 -9.52 19.43
N HIS A 133 -15.43 -8.59 19.24
CA HIS A 133 -15.99 -7.57 20.14
C HIS A 133 -15.16 -6.30 20.37
N GLN A 134 -15.37 -5.32 19.49
CA GLN A 134 -15.58 -3.87 19.71
C GLN A 134 -15.04 -3.07 18.52
N GLY A 135 -15.81 -2.05 18.12
CA GLY A 135 -15.76 -1.42 16.80
C GLY A 135 -14.40 -0.86 16.40
N PHE A 136 -14.10 -1.02 15.11
CA PHE A 136 -13.02 -0.32 14.42
C PHE A 136 -13.38 1.17 14.35
N LEU A 137 -12.92 1.96 15.32
CA LEU A 137 -12.87 3.42 15.21
C LEU A 137 -11.41 3.79 14.94
N VAL A 138 -11.14 4.26 13.72
CA VAL A 138 -9.94 5.04 13.42
C VAL A 138 -10.11 6.34 14.23
N ARG A 139 -9.35 6.47 15.33
CA ARG A 139 -9.15 7.77 15.98
C ARG A 139 -8.03 8.52 15.29
#